data_AF-A0A1G0I791-F1
#
_entry.id   AF-A0A1G0I791-F1
#
_cell.length_a   1.000
_cell.length_b   1.000
_cell.length_c   1.000
_cell.angle_alpha   90.00
_cell.angle_beta   90.00
_cell.angle_gamma   90.00
#
_symmetry.space_group_name_H-M   'P 1'
#
loop_
_entity.id
_entity.type
_entity.pdbx_description
1 polymer ?
#
loop_
_entity_poly.entity_id
_entity_poly.type
_entity_poly.pdbx_seq_one_letter_code
_entity_poly.pdbx_strand_id
1 'polypeptide(L)'
;MADYLKDISQIKLKHFSGEAKSLDASDMRDILEAKRYTLIACLINDMQRQAKDHLAIMFLKHMRKTEGKAKQRLSDLREENKDKTRTLLTLLGDIVVTIGKKITPKRIRAVRKKLSESGGREAILSDCEQAIAYHTDNHLPLVWRSLRGSRQVLFSLLRTLNIQ
;
A
#
# COMPACT_ATOMS: atom_id res chain seq x y z
N MET A 1 -17.40 6.48 27.26
CA MET A 1 -17.78 7.89 27.06
C MET A 1 -18.97 8.04 26.12
N ALA A 2 -18.93 7.43 24.93
CA ALA A 2 -20.05 7.45 23.97
C ALA A 2 -21.39 7.00 24.60
N ASP A 3 -21.35 6.03 25.52
CA ASP A 3 -22.55 5.53 26.20
C ASP A 3 -23.23 6.53 27.14
N TYR A 4 -22.51 7.53 27.64
CA TYR A 4 -23.10 8.53 28.53
C TYR A 4 -23.62 9.76 27.76
N LEU A 5 -23.36 9.83 26.46
CA LEU A 5 -23.67 10.99 25.60
C LEU A 5 -24.63 10.64 24.46
N LYS A 6 -25.11 9.40 24.39
CA LYS A 6 -25.89 8.87 23.25
C LYS A 6 -27.27 9.51 23.08
N ASP A 7 -27.86 10.03 24.15
CA ASP A 7 -29.16 10.72 24.11
C ASP A 7 -29.03 12.23 23.82
N ILE A 8 -27.80 12.76 23.72
CA ILE A 8 -27.56 14.18 23.42
C ILE A 8 -27.40 14.36 21.91
N SER A 9 -28.12 15.33 21.35
CA SER A 9 -28.00 15.65 19.92
C SER A 9 -26.58 16.08 19.54
N GLN A 10 -26.16 15.73 18.32
CA GLN A 10 -24.82 16.07 17.81
C GLN A 10 -24.54 17.57 17.83
N ILE A 11 -25.57 18.40 17.58
CA ILE A 11 -25.46 19.86 17.62
C ILE A 11 -25.16 20.35 19.04
N LYS A 12 -25.85 19.83 20.05
CA LYS A 12 -25.59 20.17 21.46
C LYS A 12 -24.22 19.71 21.93
N LEU A 13 -23.79 18.51 21.53
CA LEU A 13 -22.44 18.01 21.84
C LEU A 13 -21.34 18.93 21.29
N LYS A 14 -21.49 19.39 20.03
CA LYS A 14 -20.57 20.36 19.43
C LYS A 14 -20.61 21.71 20.13
N HIS A 15 -21.80 22.19 20.47
CA HIS A 15 -21.97 23.44 21.19
C HIS A 15 -21.28 23.41 22.56
N PHE A 16 -21.53 22.39 23.38
CA PHE A 16 -20.92 22.23 24.70
C PHE A 16 -19.41 21.98 24.63
N SER A 17 -18.92 21.25 23.63
CA SER A 17 -17.47 21.16 23.39
C SER A 17 -16.87 22.53 23.05
N GLY A 18 -17.56 23.31 22.21
CA GLY A 18 -17.14 24.68 21.86
C GLY A 18 -17.09 25.61 23.08
N GLU A 19 -18.12 25.56 23.92
CA GLU A 19 -18.15 26.28 25.20
C GLU A 19 -16.99 25.83 26.11
N ALA A 20 -16.78 24.52 26.27
CA ALA A 20 -15.67 23.97 27.04
C ALA A 20 -14.28 24.46 26.57
N LYS A 21 -14.08 24.60 25.26
CA LYS A 21 -12.81 25.07 24.67
C LYS A 21 -12.54 26.55 24.94
N SER A 22 -13.59 27.33 25.18
CA SER A 22 -13.48 28.77 25.44
C SER A 22 -13.18 29.11 26.90
N LEU A 23 -13.36 28.15 27.81
CA LEU A 23 -13.22 28.32 29.25
C LEU A 23 -11.82 27.89 29.71
N ASP A 24 -11.26 28.62 30.66
CA ASP A 24 -10.03 28.23 31.35
C ASP A 24 -10.30 27.41 32.64
N ALA A 25 -9.23 27.02 33.33
CA ALA A 25 -9.34 26.24 34.56
C ALA A 25 -9.99 27.00 35.72
N SER A 26 -9.89 28.33 35.73
CA SER A 26 -10.50 29.22 36.73
C SER A 26 -11.99 29.35 36.46
N ASP A 27 -12.37 29.63 35.21
CA ASP A 27 -13.78 29.70 34.79
C ASP A 27 -14.52 28.40 35.12
N MET A 28 -13.86 27.26 34.92
CA MET A 28 -14.43 25.95 35.21
C MET A 28 -14.69 25.73 36.71
N ARG A 29 -13.97 26.41 37.62
CA ARG A 29 -14.22 26.31 39.08
C ARG A 29 -15.52 27.00 39.48
N ASP A 30 -15.87 28.08 38.80
CA ASP A 30 -17.06 28.89 39.09
C ASP A 30 -18.35 28.28 38.51
N ILE A 31 -18.24 27.24 37.69
CA ILE A 31 -19.35 26.51 37.10
C ILE A 31 -19.87 25.42 38.05
N LEU A 32 -21.20 25.28 38.11
CA LEU A 32 -21.90 24.18 38.77
C LEU A 32 -21.31 22.83 38.37
N GLU A 33 -21.04 21.98 39.37
CA GLU A 33 -20.32 20.71 39.20
C GLU A 33 -20.90 19.81 38.10
N ALA A 34 -22.22 19.65 38.05
CA ALA A 34 -22.89 18.87 37.00
C ALA A 34 -22.65 19.43 35.58
N LYS A 35 -22.69 20.76 35.44
CA LYS A 35 -22.40 21.43 34.16
C LYS A 35 -20.92 21.29 33.80
N ARG A 36 -20.02 21.46 34.76
CA ARG A 36 -18.57 21.26 34.55
C ARG A 36 -18.24 19.86 34.02
N TYR A 37 -18.80 18.81 34.63
CA TYR A 37 -18.58 17.44 34.16
C TYR A 37 -19.15 17.20 32.76
N THR A 38 -20.32 17.75 32.46
CA THR A 38 -20.91 17.71 31.10
C THR A 38 -19.98 18.40 30.08
N LEU A 39 -19.48 19.57 30.48
CA LEU A 39 -18.37 20.36 29.92
C LEU A 39 -17.25 19.48 29.36
N ILE A 40 -16.57 18.88 30.32
CA ILE A 40 -15.37 18.06 30.13
C ILE A 40 -15.68 16.81 29.32
N ALA A 41 -16.80 16.13 29.60
CA ALA A 41 -17.21 14.93 28.86
C ALA A 41 -17.42 15.22 27.37
N CYS A 42 -18.10 16.33 27.04
CA CYS A 42 -18.32 16.74 25.66
C CYS A 42 -17.01 17.10 24.96
N LEU A 43 -16.10 17.81 25.65
CA LEU A 43 -14.78 18.15 25.15
C LEU A 43 -13.94 16.90 24.84
N ILE A 44 -13.84 15.97 25.79
CA ILE A 44 -13.10 14.72 25.60
C ILE A 44 -13.66 13.93 24.42
N ASN A 45 -14.99 13.84 24.29
CA ASN A 45 -15.63 13.13 23.19
C ASN A 45 -15.32 13.78 21.82
N ASP A 46 -15.35 15.11 21.73
CA ASP A 46 -15.00 15.84 20.51
C ASP A 46 -13.52 15.67 20.15
N MET A 47 -12.61 15.78 21.12
CA MET A 47 -11.18 15.53 20.90
C MET A 47 -10.91 14.08 20.46
N GLN A 48 -11.58 13.10 21.06
CA GLN A 48 -11.46 11.69 20.65
C GLN A 48 -11.95 11.47 19.22
N ARG A 49 -13.05 12.12 18.81
CA ARG A 49 -13.54 12.07 17.43
C ARG A 49 -12.56 12.65 16.44
N GLN A 50 -12.06 13.86 16.70
CA GLN A 50 -11.06 14.52 15.85
C GLN A 50 -9.77 13.69 15.75
N ALA A 51 -9.31 13.12 16.87
CA ALA A 51 -8.15 12.24 16.87
C ALA A 51 -8.37 11.00 16.00
N LYS A 52 -9.55 10.36 16.06
CA LYS A 52 -9.90 9.22 15.20
C LYS A 52 -9.93 9.62 13.72
N ASP A 53 -10.51 10.76 13.38
CA ASP A 53 -10.52 11.27 12.00
C ASP A 53 -9.09 11.50 11.48
N HIS A 54 -8.23 12.12 12.29
CA HIS A 54 -6.82 12.29 11.95
C HIS A 54 -6.09 10.96 11.77
N LEU A 55 -6.32 9.97 12.64
CA LEU A 55 -5.76 8.63 12.51
C LEU A 55 -6.21 7.95 11.21
N ALA A 56 -7.48 8.07 10.84
CA ALA A 56 -8.01 7.55 9.57
C ALA A 56 -7.32 8.20 8.35
N ILE A 57 -7.15 9.52 8.37
CA ILE A 57 -6.43 10.25 7.31
C ILE A 57 -4.97 9.79 7.23
N MET A 58 -4.29 9.64 8.37
CA MET A 58 -2.91 9.16 8.43
C MET A 58 -2.79 7.75 7.87
N PHE A 59 -3.71 6.85 8.23
CA PHE A 59 -3.78 5.50 7.70
C PHE A 59 -3.90 5.50 6.17
N LEU A 60 -4.85 6.26 5.63
CA LEU A 60 -5.06 6.36 4.18
C LEU A 60 -3.82 6.93 3.46
N LYS A 61 -3.20 7.97 4.01
CA LYS A 61 -1.96 8.55 3.47
C LYS A 61 -0.82 7.53 3.48
N HIS A 62 -0.69 6.76 4.55
CA HIS A 62 0.33 5.72 4.66
C HIS A 62 0.11 4.59 3.65
N MET A 63 -1.13 4.12 3.49
CA MET A 63 -1.48 3.10 2.50
C MET A 63 -1.18 3.56 1.08
N ARG A 64 -1.59 4.79 0.70
CA ARG A 64 -1.27 5.37 -0.62
C ARG A 64 0.24 5.50 -0.85
N LYS A 65 0.99 5.95 0.16
CA LYS A 65 2.46 6.05 0.08
C LYS A 65 3.10 4.68 -0.11
N THR A 66 2.58 3.66 0.56
CA THR A 66 3.06 2.27 0.47
C THR A 66 2.79 1.69 -0.91
N GLU A 67 1.58 1.89 -1.44
CA GLU A 67 1.20 1.51 -2.80
C GLU A 67 2.06 2.22 -3.84
N GLY A 68 2.26 3.54 -3.70
CA GLY A 68 3.13 4.32 -4.59
C GLY A 68 4.57 3.78 -4.60
N LYS A 69 5.14 3.46 -3.43
CA LYS A 69 6.47 2.82 -3.33
C LYS A 69 6.52 1.46 -4.01
N ALA A 70 5.47 0.66 -3.88
CA ALA A 70 5.40 -0.65 -4.54
C ALA A 70 5.33 -0.51 -6.07
N LYS A 71 4.54 0.44 -6.58
CA LYS A 71 4.48 0.76 -8.02
C LYS A 71 5.81 1.27 -8.55
N GLN A 72 6.47 2.16 -7.82
CA GLN A 72 7.81 2.63 -8.19
C GLN A 72 8.79 1.46 -8.25
N ARG A 73 8.82 0.60 -7.22
CA ARG A 73 9.72 -0.56 -7.22
C ARG A 73 9.42 -1.55 -8.35
N LEU A 74 8.15 -1.71 -8.73
CA LEU A 74 7.77 -2.50 -9.90
C LEU A 74 8.31 -1.87 -11.19
N SER A 75 8.26 -0.54 -11.32
CA SER A 75 8.86 0.19 -12.43
C SER A 75 10.37 -0.01 -12.49
N ASP A 76 11.06 0.11 -11.35
CA ASP A 76 12.51 -0.08 -11.26
C ASP A 76 12.90 -1.52 -11.63
N LEU A 77 12.17 -2.52 -11.14
CA LEU A 77 12.38 -3.93 -11.49
C LEU A 77 12.14 -4.21 -12.97
N ARG A 78 11.17 -3.53 -13.59
CA ARG A 78 10.96 -3.62 -15.04
C ARG A 78 12.15 -3.03 -15.78
N GLU A 79 12.66 -1.87 -15.35
CA GLU A 79 13.86 -1.24 -15.92
C GLU A 79 15.09 -2.16 -15.80
N GLU A 80 15.37 -2.66 -14.60
CA GLU A 80 16.49 -3.59 -14.31
C GLU A 80 16.44 -4.84 -15.20
N ASN A 81 15.24 -5.30 -15.56
CA ASN A 81 15.06 -6.48 -16.40
C ASN A 81 14.82 -6.16 -17.89
N LYS A 82 14.81 -4.89 -18.32
CA LYS A 82 14.66 -4.53 -19.74
C LYS A 82 15.74 -5.15 -20.60
N ASP A 83 16.99 -5.15 -20.12
CA ASP A 83 18.11 -5.72 -20.87
C ASP A 83 17.96 -7.23 -21.04
N LYS A 84 17.44 -7.93 -20.02
CA LYS A 84 17.12 -9.36 -20.12
C LYS A 84 15.99 -9.62 -21.10
N THR A 85 14.89 -8.87 -21.01
CA THR A 85 13.77 -8.98 -21.97
C THR A 85 14.22 -8.67 -23.40
N ARG A 86 15.07 -7.65 -23.59
CA ARG A 86 15.66 -7.31 -24.88
C ARG A 86 16.52 -8.45 -25.41
N THR A 87 17.37 -9.04 -24.56
CA THR A 87 18.23 -10.18 -24.92
C THR A 87 17.39 -11.38 -25.37
N LEU A 88 16.31 -11.69 -24.64
CA LEU A 88 15.36 -12.75 -25.01
C LEU A 88 14.68 -12.48 -26.35
N LEU A 89 14.24 -11.24 -26.61
CA LEU A 89 13.61 -10.86 -27.88
C LEU A 89 14.59 -10.91 -29.06
N THR A 90 15.85 -10.48 -28.85
CA THR A 90 16.91 -10.60 -29.86
C THR A 90 17.19 -12.06 -30.18
N LEU A 91 17.33 -12.92 -29.16
CA LEU A 91 17.50 -14.36 -29.34
C LEU A 91 16.32 -14.97 -30.13
N LEU A 92 15.08 -14.60 -29.80
CA LEU A 92 13.90 -15.07 -30.51
C LEU A 92 13.93 -14.66 -31.99
N GLY A 93 14.24 -13.39 -32.29
CA GLY A 93 14.39 -12.90 -33.66
C GLY A 93 15.44 -13.68 -34.43
N ASP A 94 16.59 -13.92 -33.80
CA ASP A 94 17.68 -14.71 -34.35
C ASP A 94 17.27 -16.15 -34.66
N ILE A 95 16.49 -16.79 -33.79
CA ILE A 95 15.96 -18.13 -34.00
C ILE A 95 15.00 -18.15 -35.20
N VAL A 96 14.08 -17.19 -35.27
CA VAL A 96 13.11 -17.08 -36.39
C VAL A 96 13.83 -16.89 -37.73
N VAL A 97 14.85 -16.02 -37.79
CA VAL A 97 15.68 -15.82 -38.98
C VAL A 97 16.44 -17.11 -39.35
N THR A 98 17.00 -17.80 -38.35
CA THR A 98 17.79 -19.03 -38.56
C THR A 98 16.93 -20.18 -39.09
N ILE A 99 15.66 -20.28 -38.66
CA ILE A 99 14.70 -21.27 -39.15
C ILE A 99 14.25 -20.93 -40.58
N GLY A 100 13.94 -19.66 -40.86
CA GLY A 100 13.47 -19.18 -42.16
C GLY A 100 12.22 -19.93 -42.66
N LYS A 101 11.94 -19.89 -43.98
CA LYS A 101 10.70 -20.47 -44.56
C LYS A 101 10.63 -22.01 -44.58
N LYS A 102 11.75 -22.73 -44.40
CA LYS A 102 11.80 -24.21 -44.44
C LYS A 102 12.59 -24.75 -43.27
N ILE A 103 11.94 -25.57 -42.45
CA ILE A 103 12.54 -26.29 -41.34
C ILE A 103 13.41 -27.41 -41.91
N THR A 104 14.72 -27.32 -41.73
CA THR A 104 15.68 -28.36 -42.14
C THR A 104 16.52 -28.82 -40.94
N PRO A 105 16.97 -30.09 -40.89
CA PRO A 105 17.77 -30.62 -39.78
C PRO A 105 19.06 -29.82 -39.50
N LYS A 106 19.66 -29.22 -40.54
CA LYS A 106 20.84 -28.33 -40.41
C LYS A 106 20.50 -27.04 -39.66
N ARG A 107 19.34 -26.44 -39.92
CA ARG A 107 18.86 -25.22 -39.25
C ARG A 107 18.42 -25.48 -37.82
N ILE A 108 17.78 -26.62 -37.55
CA ILE A 108 17.44 -27.06 -36.18
C ILE A 108 18.72 -27.18 -35.32
N ARG A 109 19.78 -27.77 -35.88
CA ARG A 109 21.09 -27.85 -35.18
C ARG A 109 21.71 -26.46 -34.93
N ALA A 110 21.60 -25.55 -35.89
CA ALA A 110 22.07 -24.17 -35.72
C ALA A 110 21.31 -23.42 -34.61
N VAL A 111 19.99 -23.59 -34.54
CA VAL A 111 19.16 -23.05 -33.44
C VAL A 111 19.58 -23.65 -32.09
N ARG A 112 19.75 -24.97 -32.02
CA ARG A 112 20.19 -25.64 -30.78
C ARG A 112 21.56 -25.11 -30.32
N LYS A 113 22.47 -24.84 -31.26
CA LYS A 113 23.78 -24.23 -30.98
C LYS A 113 23.66 -22.81 -30.42
N LYS A 114 22.83 -21.97 -31.03
CA LYS A 114 22.55 -20.60 -30.53
C LYS A 114 21.95 -20.61 -29.13
N LEU A 115 20.99 -21.50 -28.85
CA LEU A 115 20.43 -21.63 -27.50
C LEU A 115 21.48 -22.06 -26.47
N SER A 116 22.40 -22.96 -26.83
CA SER A 116 23.49 -23.36 -25.92
C SER A 116 24.50 -22.23 -25.68
N GLU A 117 24.78 -21.39 -26.69
CA GLU A 117 25.68 -20.24 -26.57
C GLU A 117 25.10 -19.15 -25.65
N SER A 118 23.76 -19.04 -25.55
CA SER A 118 23.07 -18.06 -24.70
C SER A 118 22.68 -18.56 -23.30
N GLY A 119 23.39 -19.56 -22.77
CA GLY A 119 23.18 -20.08 -21.41
C GLY A 119 22.33 -21.35 -21.31
N GLY A 120 21.84 -21.87 -22.45
CA GLY A 120 21.12 -23.13 -22.51
C GLY A 120 19.63 -23.03 -22.18
N ARG A 121 18.92 -24.15 -22.33
CA ARG A 121 17.46 -24.23 -22.20
C ARG A 121 16.96 -23.77 -20.83
N GLU A 122 17.61 -24.21 -19.76
CA GLU A 122 17.15 -23.97 -18.38
C GLU A 122 17.30 -22.50 -17.99
N ALA A 123 18.41 -21.86 -18.36
CA ALA A 123 18.62 -20.43 -18.14
C ALA A 123 17.61 -19.58 -18.90
N ILE A 124 17.42 -19.87 -20.21
CA ILE A 124 16.46 -19.14 -21.05
C ILE A 124 15.02 -19.31 -20.54
N LEU A 125 14.65 -20.52 -20.07
CA LEU A 125 13.32 -20.76 -19.51
C LEU A 125 13.12 -19.99 -18.20
N SER A 126 14.10 -20.02 -17.30
CA SER A 126 14.09 -19.23 -16.06
C SER A 126 13.97 -17.72 -16.35
N ASP A 127 14.72 -17.21 -17.33
CA ASP A 127 14.65 -15.80 -17.72
C ASP A 127 13.27 -15.44 -18.32
N CYS A 128 12.65 -16.35 -19.09
CA CYS A 128 11.28 -16.17 -19.58
C CYS A 128 10.26 -16.14 -18.43
N GLU A 129 10.37 -17.06 -17.46
CA GLU A 129 9.48 -17.11 -16.28
C GLU A 129 9.60 -15.86 -15.43
N GLN A 130 10.84 -15.38 -15.22
CA GLN A 130 11.12 -14.12 -14.54
C GLN A 130 10.49 -12.94 -15.30
N ALA A 131 10.71 -12.84 -16.62
CA ALA A 131 10.14 -11.79 -17.45
C ALA A 131 8.60 -11.77 -17.36
N ILE A 132 7.95 -12.94 -17.45
CA ILE A 132 6.48 -13.07 -17.32
C ILE A 132 6.02 -12.57 -15.95
N ALA A 133 6.68 -12.97 -14.87
CA ALA A 133 6.33 -12.57 -13.51
C ALA A 133 6.43 -11.05 -13.27
N TYR A 134 7.41 -10.37 -13.87
CA TYR A 134 7.56 -8.90 -13.75
C TYR A 134 6.62 -8.10 -14.66
N HIS A 135 6.17 -8.71 -15.77
CA HIS A 135 5.23 -8.10 -16.70
C HIS A 135 3.77 -8.27 -16.29
N THR A 136 3.43 -9.20 -15.39
CA THR A 136 2.15 -9.14 -14.67
C THR A 136 2.07 -7.80 -13.93
N ASP A 137 1.01 -7.02 -14.15
CA ASP A 137 0.82 -5.70 -13.51
C ASP A 137 0.41 -5.80 -12.03
N ASN A 138 1.14 -6.63 -11.30
CA ASN A 138 0.82 -7.02 -9.93
C ASN A 138 1.88 -6.50 -8.95
N HIS A 139 1.65 -5.31 -8.44
CA HIS A 139 2.48 -4.67 -7.42
C HIS A 139 2.17 -5.16 -5.98
N LEU A 140 1.09 -5.94 -5.78
CA LEU A 140 0.63 -6.38 -4.45
C LEU A 140 1.70 -7.17 -3.65
N PRO A 141 2.49 -8.09 -4.25
CA PRO A 141 3.55 -8.78 -3.52
C PRO A 141 4.64 -7.84 -2.98
N LEU A 142 4.85 -6.70 -3.62
CA LEU A 142 5.87 -5.70 -3.23
C LEU A 142 5.38 -4.81 -2.07
N VAL A 143 4.06 -4.63 -1.94
CA VAL A 143 3.44 -3.90 -0.82
C VAL A 143 3.74 -4.57 0.52
N TRP A 144 3.82 -5.91 0.55
CA TRP A 144 4.07 -6.64 1.80
C TRP A 144 5.41 -6.30 2.45
N ARG A 145 6.45 -6.12 1.63
CA ARG A 145 7.80 -5.79 2.12
C ARG A 145 7.84 -4.43 2.81
N SER A 146 7.15 -3.44 2.24
CA SER A 146 7.07 -2.08 2.80
C SER A 146 6.14 -2.00 4.02
N LEU A 147 5.12 -2.86 4.11
CA LEU A 147 4.24 -2.93 5.28
C LEU A 147 4.84 -3.67 6.47
N ARG A 148 5.80 -4.57 6.27
CA ARG A 148 6.33 -5.45 7.33
C ARG A 148 6.74 -4.69 8.60
N GLY A 149 7.43 -3.55 8.46
CA GLY A 149 7.88 -2.73 9.59
C GLY A 149 6.78 -1.92 10.29
N SER A 150 5.65 -1.67 9.62
CA SER A 150 4.53 -0.89 10.18
C SER A 150 3.30 -1.75 10.52
N ARG A 151 3.38 -3.07 10.29
CA ARG A 151 2.25 -4.00 10.39
C ARG A 151 1.54 -3.91 11.74
N GLN A 152 2.27 -4.05 12.85
CA GLN A 152 1.69 -4.02 14.19
C GLN A 152 0.94 -2.71 14.46
N VAL A 153 1.54 -1.57 14.09
CA VAL A 153 0.94 -0.25 14.27
C VAL A 153 -0.34 -0.11 13.43
N LEU A 154 -0.33 -0.55 12.17
CA LEU A 154 -1.51 -0.50 11.30
C LEU A 154 -2.66 -1.35 11.83
N PHE A 155 -2.38 -2.57 12.30
CA PHE A 155 -3.40 -3.41 12.93
C PHE A 155 -3.92 -2.82 14.25
N SER A 156 -3.05 -2.22 15.05
CA SER A 156 -3.48 -1.47 16.24
C SER A 156 -4.40 -0.32 15.88
N LEU A 157 -4.08 0.41 14.81
CA LEU A 157 -4.84 1.57 14.34
C LEU A 157 -6.23 1.15 13.81
N LEU A 158 -6.31 0.04 13.06
CA LEU A 158 -7.59 -0.54 12.62
C LEU A 158 -8.50 -0.94 13.79
N ARG A 159 -7.93 -1.54 14.85
CA ARG A 159 -8.67 -1.85 16.09
C ARG A 159 -9.17 -0.58 16.79
N THR A 160 -8.32 0.45 16.89
CA THR A 160 -8.70 1.73 17.51
C THR A 160 -9.81 2.46 16.74
N LEU A 161 -9.82 2.33 15.41
CA LEU A 161 -10.86 2.87 14.54
C LEU A 161 -12.12 2.00 14.46
N ASN A 162 -12.09 0.79 15.03
CA ASN A 162 -13.19 -0.19 14.96
C ASN A 162 -13.59 -0.53 13.51
N ILE A 163 -12.59 -0.65 12.63
CA ILE A 163 -12.76 -1.08 11.24
C ILE A 163 -12.34 -2.56 11.20
N GLN A 164 -13.29 -3.47 11.40
CA GLN A 164 -13.11 -4.92 11.27
C GLN A 164 -14.27 -5.52 10.47
#